data_AF-A0A0L0S7H3-F1
#
_entry.id   AF-A0A0L0S7H3-F1
#
_cell.length_a   1.000
_cell.length_b   1.000
_cell.length_c   1.000
_cell.angle_alpha   90.00
_cell.angle_beta   90.00
_cell.angle_gamma   90.00
#
_symmetry.space_group_name_H-M   'P 1'
#
loop_
_entity.id
_entity.type
_entity.pdbx_description
1 polymer ?
#
loop_
_entity_poly.entity_id
_entity_poly.type
_entity_poly.pdbx_seq_one_letter_code
_entity_poly.pdbx_strand_id
1 'polypeptide(L)'
;MISESLGPRRRPAASQSASAACEDRPAATLASTVLKDNESSSWAPAFFRGFFLAHIPITLIMDAQGLPWVHQNMMPHALQAVHAWYISTFKDPLMDHPVDAAQSRERMWFHAMLVGELVFQLPVFFVGAWAFADVKRLSIPWVRTLLMVYGAHTATTLIPILPHFVAQDQLTAANRAILIAFYLPFLAVPLALVLWLARNSAAHTALHAE
;
A
#
# COMPACT_ATOMS: atom_id res chain seq x y z
N MET A 1 95.86 -7.75 33.39
CA MET A 1 95.13 -6.72 32.61
C MET A 1 94.54 -7.41 31.39
N ILE A 2 93.26 -7.42 31.03
CA ILE A 2 92.00 -6.86 31.54
C ILE A 2 90.91 -7.85 31.07
N SER A 3 90.05 -8.26 32.00
CA SER A 3 88.61 -8.54 31.93
C SER A 3 87.89 -8.62 30.56
N GLU A 4 87.18 -9.73 30.28
CA GLU A 4 85.98 -9.73 29.44
C GLU A 4 84.82 -10.46 30.14
N SER A 5 83.80 -9.69 30.50
CA SER A 5 82.49 -10.12 30.96
C SER A 5 81.46 -9.56 29.97
N LEU A 6 80.72 -10.41 29.27
CA LEU A 6 79.54 -10.01 28.49
C LEU A 6 78.41 -11.00 28.74
N GLY A 7 77.42 -10.54 29.52
CA GLY A 7 76.18 -11.23 29.82
C GLY A 7 75.17 -11.23 28.65
N PRO A 8 74.05 -11.95 28.80
CA PRO A 8 73.09 -12.17 27.71
C PRO A 8 72.24 -10.92 27.41
N ARG A 9 72.13 -10.57 26.12
CA ARG A 9 71.30 -9.48 25.60
C ARG A 9 69.80 -9.77 25.82
N ARG A 10 69.13 -8.88 26.55
CA ARG A 10 67.66 -8.77 26.60
C ARG A 10 67.15 -8.20 25.26
N ARG A 11 66.14 -8.83 24.66
CA ARG A 11 65.32 -8.25 23.58
C ARG A 11 64.30 -7.27 24.19
N PRO A 12 64.10 -6.07 23.65
CA PRO A 12 63.00 -5.21 24.07
C PRO A 12 61.66 -5.70 23.49
N ALA A 13 60.63 -5.55 24.31
CA ALA A 13 59.25 -5.94 24.06
C ALA A 13 58.64 -5.16 22.88
N ALA A 14 57.90 -5.87 22.05
CA ALA A 14 57.08 -5.29 21.00
C ALA A 14 55.94 -4.46 21.61
N SER A 15 55.70 -3.32 20.98
CA SER A 15 54.69 -2.31 21.28
C SER A 15 53.29 -2.88 21.44
N GLN A 16 52.59 -2.37 22.46
CA GLN A 16 51.17 -2.54 22.72
C GLN A 16 50.34 -2.25 21.46
N SER A 17 49.68 -3.28 20.93
CA SER A 17 48.58 -3.12 20.01
C SER A 17 47.37 -2.63 20.80
N ALA A 18 46.87 -1.44 20.44
CA ALA A 18 45.57 -0.96 20.84
C ALA A 18 44.51 -1.98 20.41
N SER A 19 44.03 -2.79 21.35
CA SER A 19 42.80 -3.56 21.21
C SER A 19 41.64 -2.58 21.26
N ALA A 20 41.29 -2.00 20.11
CA ALA A 20 39.94 -1.51 19.90
C ALA A 20 39.02 -2.72 20.11
N ALA A 21 38.31 -2.72 21.24
CA ALA A 21 37.19 -3.61 21.45
C ALA A 21 36.16 -3.29 20.35
N CYS A 22 36.24 -4.01 19.23
CA CYS A 22 35.14 -4.14 18.31
C CYS A 22 34.06 -4.87 19.10
N GLU A 23 33.12 -4.09 19.62
CA GLU A 23 31.96 -4.55 20.36
C GLU A 23 31.13 -5.41 19.38
N ASP A 24 31.45 -6.70 19.31
CA ASP A 24 30.68 -7.73 18.59
C ASP A 24 29.31 -7.85 19.26
N ARG A 25 28.43 -6.88 18.98
CA ARG A 25 27.00 -7.11 19.16
C ARG A 25 26.59 -8.11 18.09
N PRO A 26 26.03 -9.27 18.47
CA PRO A 26 25.54 -10.23 17.49
C PRO A 26 24.62 -9.50 16.50
N ALA A 27 24.82 -9.73 15.20
CA ALA A 27 24.00 -9.11 14.16
C ALA A 27 22.49 -9.34 14.41
N ALA A 28 22.13 -10.46 15.05
CA ALA A 28 20.79 -10.78 15.53
C ALA A 28 20.27 -9.77 16.58
N THR A 29 21.12 -9.30 17.49
CA THR A 29 20.76 -8.31 18.50
C THR A 29 20.54 -6.93 17.88
N LEU A 30 21.38 -6.52 16.94
CA LEU A 30 21.20 -5.27 16.18
C LEU A 30 19.95 -5.31 15.29
N ALA A 31 19.72 -6.40 14.56
CA ALA A 31 18.52 -6.61 13.76
C ALA A 31 17.25 -6.61 14.63
N SER A 32 17.26 -7.31 15.77
CA SER A 32 16.11 -7.33 16.69
C SER A 32 15.83 -5.98 17.35
N THR A 33 16.85 -5.14 17.55
CA THR A 33 16.70 -3.79 18.13
C THR A 33 16.14 -2.81 17.09
N VAL A 34 16.67 -2.82 15.86
CA VAL A 34 16.15 -2.00 14.75
C VAL A 34 14.71 -2.38 14.40
N LEU A 35 14.35 -3.67 14.47
CA LEU A 35 12.97 -4.12 14.24
C LEU A 35 12.03 -3.67 15.37
N LYS A 36 12.45 -3.74 16.63
CA LYS A 36 11.66 -3.23 17.77
C LYS A 36 11.47 -1.70 17.72
N ASP A 37 12.48 -0.97 17.30
CA ASP A 37 12.42 0.49 17.19
C ASP A 37 11.52 0.94 16.03
N ASN A 38 11.42 0.14 14.96
CA ASN A 38 10.49 0.35 13.84
C ASN A 38 9.04 -0.11 14.16
N GLU A 39 8.88 -1.16 14.97
CA GLU A 39 7.55 -1.66 15.38
C GLU A 39 6.81 -0.68 16.31
N SER A 40 7.50 -0.03 17.25
CA SER A 40 6.86 0.80 18.28
C SER A 40 6.36 2.17 17.79
N SER A 41 6.76 2.61 16.59
CA SER A 41 6.50 3.96 16.06
C SER A 41 5.90 3.97 14.64
N SER A 42 5.49 2.81 14.11
CA SER A 42 4.94 2.79 12.75
C SER A 42 3.47 3.21 12.75
N TRP A 43 3.18 4.42 12.27
CA TRP A 43 1.82 4.87 11.96
C TRP A 43 1.20 4.11 10.77
N ALA A 44 2.03 3.42 9.98
CA ALA A 44 1.65 2.78 8.73
C ALA A 44 0.55 1.69 8.89
N PRO A 45 0.63 0.74 9.85
CA PRO A 45 -0.45 -0.23 10.04
C PRO A 45 -1.80 0.42 10.35
N ALA A 46 -1.82 1.43 11.23
CA ALA A 46 -3.04 2.17 11.55
C ALA A 46 -3.59 2.91 10.34
N PHE A 47 -2.71 3.53 9.53
CA PHE A 47 -3.08 4.20 8.29
C PHE A 47 -3.67 3.24 7.26
N PHE A 48 -3.01 2.12 6.95
CA PHE A 48 -3.53 1.13 6.00
C PHE A 48 -4.84 0.51 6.47
N ARG A 49 -4.96 0.23 7.78
CA ARG A 49 -6.23 -0.23 8.36
C ARG A 49 -7.34 0.79 8.16
N GLY A 50 -7.07 2.07 8.45
CA GLY A 50 -8.02 3.16 8.25
C GLY A 50 -8.43 3.29 6.79
N PHE A 51 -7.48 3.18 5.87
CA PHE A 51 -7.73 3.21 4.42
C PHE A 51 -8.68 2.09 3.99
N PHE A 52 -8.42 0.84 4.38
CA PHE A 52 -9.29 -0.29 4.07
C PHE A 52 -10.69 -0.15 4.67
N LEU A 53 -10.77 0.29 5.93
CA LEU A 53 -12.06 0.51 6.60
C LEU A 53 -12.88 1.62 5.97
N ALA A 54 -12.23 2.72 5.54
CA ALA A 54 -12.90 3.82 4.86
C ALA A 54 -13.35 3.43 3.44
N HIS A 55 -12.59 2.57 2.77
CA HIS A 55 -12.94 2.08 1.43
C HIS A 55 -14.22 1.24 1.39
N ILE A 56 -14.45 0.39 2.38
CA ILE A 56 -15.63 -0.49 2.41
C ILE A 56 -16.95 0.28 2.19
N PRO A 57 -17.28 1.33 2.99
CA PRO A 57 -18.51 2.09 2.75
C PRO A 57 -18.45 2.92 1.47
N ILE A 58 -17.28 3.43 1.05
CA ILE A 58 -17.15 4.17 -0.22
C ILE A 58 -17.50 3.25 -1.39
N THR A 59 -16.94 2.03 -1.43
CA THR A 59 -17.23 1.07 -2.49
C THR A 59 -18.68 0.62 -2.49
N LEU A 60 -19.26 0.34 -1.32
CA LEU A 60 -20.65 -0.11 -1.23
C LEU A 60 -21.66 0.99 -1.58
N ILE A 61 -21.36 2.24 -1.21
CA ILE A 61 -22.28 3.36 -1.39
C ILE A 61 -22.03 4.07 -2.72
N MET A 62 -20.80 4.24 -3.18
CA MET A 62 -20.47 5.00 -4.39
C MET A 62 -20.10 4.09 -5.54
N ASP A 63 -19.02 3.31 -5.44
CA ASP A 63 -18.44 2.60 -6.59
C ASP A 63 -19.39 1.52 -7.13
N ALA A 64 -20.11 0.84 -6.23
CA ALA A 64 -21.16 -0.11 -6.60
C ALA A 64 -22.26 0.54 -7.45
N GLN A 65 -22.58 1.82 -7.22
CA GLN A 65 -23.56 2.54 -8.03
C GLN A 65 -23.06 2.86 -9.43
N GLY A 66 -21.76 2.85 -9.71
CA GLY A 66 -21.25 3.00 -11.07
C GLY A 66 -21.69 1.86 -12.01
N LEU A 67 -22.18 0.74 -11.46
CA LEU A 67 -22.80 -0.34 -12.21
C LEU A 67 -24.32 -0.11 -12.37
N PRO A 68 -24.84 0.08 -13.59
CA PRO A 68 -26.25 0.47 -13.80
C PRO A 68 -27.26 -0.49 -13.17
N TRP A 69 -26.98 -1.81 -13.21
CA TRP A 69 -27.89 -2.81 -12.63
C TRP A 69 -27.92 -2.77 -11.10
N VAL A 70 -26.81 -2.39 -10.45
CA VAL A 70 -26.76 -2.23 -9.00
C VAL A 70 -27.50 -0.94 -8.62
N HIS A 71 -27.20 0.17 -9.31
CA HIS A 71 -27.86 1.45 -9.07
C HIS A 71 -29.38 1.35 -9.18
N GLN A 72 -29.89 0.76 -10.26
CA GLN A 72 -31.33 0.72 -10.55
C GLN A 72 -32.10 -0.30 -9.70
N ASN A 73 -31.53 -1.48 -9.44
CA ASN A 73 -32.29 -2.60 -8.87
C ASN A 73 -31.95 -2.91 -7.42
N MET A 74 -30.78 -2.49 -6.92
CA MET A 74 -30.28 -2.88 -5.60
C MET A 74 -30.10 -1.70 -4.67
N MET A 75 -29.96 -0.48 -5.20
CA MET A 75 -29.62 0.69 -4.41
C MET A 75 -30.87 1.43 -3.89
N PRO A 76 -30.98 1.70 -2.58
CA PRO A 76 -32.07 2.51 -2.04
C PRO A 76 -32.05 3.94 -2.60
N HIS A 77 -33.23 4.56 -2.73
CA HIS A 77 -33.37 5.92 -3.26
C HIS A 77 -32.53 6.97 -2.53
N ALA A 78 -32.35 6.84 -1.21
CA ALA A 78 -31.49 7.75 -0.45
C ALA A 78 -30.03 7.72 -0.94
N LEU A 79 -29.50 6.54 -1.26
CA LEU A 79 -28.14 6.38 -1.77
C LEU A 79 -28.04 6.78 -3.25
N GLN A 80 -29.08 6.52 -4.05
CA GLN A 80 -29.17 7.06 -5.42
C GLN A 80 -29.14 8.60 -5.42
N ALA A 81 -29.78 9.25 -4.44
CA ALA A 81 -29.76 10.71 -4.31
C ALA A 81 -28.35 11.24 -3.98
N VAL A 82 -27.58 10.54 -3.15
CA VAL A 82 -26.17 10.86 -2.88
C VAL A 82 -25.34 10.75 -4.16
N HIS A 83 -25.54 9.69 -4.94
CA HIS A 83 -24.88 9.53 -6.23
C HIS A 83 -25.26 10.63 -7.22
N ALA A 84 -26.55 10.93 -7.36
CA ALA A 84 -27.03 12.01 -8.23
C ALA A 84 -26.44 13.37 -7.82
N TRP A 85 -26.35 13.65 -6.52
CA TRP A 85 -25.68 14.84 -6.00
C TRP A 85 -24.19 14.87 -6.41
N TYR A 86 -23.47 13.76 -6.23
CA TYR A 86 -22.06 13.63 -6.61
C TYR A 86 -21.86 13.90 -8.11
N ILE A 87 -22.61 13.24 -8.98
CA ILE A 87 -22.53 13.45 -10.44
C ILE A 87 -22.87 14.90 -10.79
N SER A 88 -23.90 15.48 -10.18
CA SER A 88 -24.29 16.86 -10.46
C SER A 88 -23.23 17.88 -10.05
N THR A 89 -22.46 17.59 -8.99
CA THR A 89 -21.46 18.48 -8.39
C THR A 89 -20.11 18.36 -9.10
N PHE A 90 -19.60 17.13 -9.27
CA PHE A 90 -18.23 16.89 -9.73
C PHE A 90 -18.14 16.55 -11.22
N LYS A 91 -19.28 16.25 -11.86
CA LYS A 91 -19.37 15.89 -13.29
C LYS A 91 -18.48 14.71 -13.66
N ASP A 92 -18.39 13.69 -12.78
CA ASP A 92 -17.60 12.49 -13.07
C ASP A 92 -18.25 11.69 -14.21
N PRO A 93 -17.64 11.62 -15.41
CA PRO A 93 -18.20 10.90 -16.55
C PRO A 93 -18.15 9.38 -16.39
N LEU A 94 -17.28 8.85 -15.52
CA LEU A 94 -17.15 7.40 -15.32
C LEU A 94 -18.28 6.85 -14.45
N MET A 95 -18.69 7.63 -13.46
CA MET A 95 -19.77 7.27 -12.53
C MET A 95 -21.15 7.62 -13.07
N ASP A 96 -21.25 8.39 -14.15
CA ASP A 96 -22.54 8.74 -14.76
C ASP A 96 -23.17 7.58 -15.56
N HIS A 97 -24.51 7.61 -15.67
CA HIS A 97 -25.32 6.64 -16.42
C HIS A 97 -26.00 7.30 -17.63
N PRO A 98 -25.26 7.56 -18.73
CA PRO A 98 -25.85 8.15 -19.92
C PRO A 98 -26.87 7.22 -20.57
N VAL A 99 -27.86 7.88 -21.15
CA VAL A 99 -29.01 7.27 -21.82
C VAL A 99 -28.63 6.71 -23.21
N ASP A 100 -27.52 7.19 -23.78
CA ASP A 100 -27.03 6.76 -25.09
C ASP A 100 -26.32 5.40 -25.02
N ALA A 101 -26.75 4.46 -25.87
CA ALA A 101 -26.18 3.13 -25.99
C ALA A 101 -24.72 3.14 -26.49
N ALA A 102 -24.32 4.11 -27.33
CA ALA A 102 -22.94 4.23 -27.80
C ALA A 102 -22.01 4.59 -26.63
N GLN A 103 -22.35 5.64 -25.88
CA GLN A 103 -21.60 6.06 -24.70
C GLN A 103 -21.59 4.97 -23.61
N SER A 104 -22.65 4.19 -23.49
CA SER A 104 -22.72 3.05 -22.56
C SER A 104 -21.71 1.95 -22.89
N ARG A 105 -21.47 1.67 -24.18
CA ARG A 105 -20.47 0.69 -24.61
C ARG A 105 -19.05 1.18 -24.33
N GLU A 106 -18.80 2.46 -24.49
CA GLU A 106 -17.49 3.07 -24.23
C GLU A 106 -17.05 2.98 -22.75
N ARG A 107 -17.98 2.77 -21.81
CA ARG A 107 -17.68 2.56 -20.38
C ARG A 107 -17.62 1.10 -19.94
N MET A 108 -17.78 0.13 -20.86
CA MET A 108 -17.73 -1.30 -20.49
C MET A 108 -16.42 -1.70 -19.82
N TRP A 109 -15.29 -1.09 -20.22
CA TRP A 109 -14.01 -1.32 -19.57
C TRP A 109 -14.02 -0.86 -18.10
N PHE A 110 -14.68 0.25 -17.80
CA PHE A 110 -14.78 0.79 -16.44
C PHE A 110 -15.73 -0.07 -15.59
N HIS A 111 -16.86 -0.50 -16.15
CA HIS A 111 -17.74 -1.46 -15.48
C HIS A 111 -17.00 -2.76 -15.14
N ALA A 112 -16.10 -3.23 -16.00
CA ALA A 112 -15.27 -4.41 -15.69
C ALA A 112 -14.33 -4.15 -14.50
N MET A 113 -13.77 -2.93 -14.37
CA MET A 113 -12.97 -2.55 -13.20
C MET A 113 -13.81 -2.49 -11.93
N LEU A 114 -15.01 -1.92 -11.97
CA LEU A 114 -15.94 -1.89 -10.84
C LEU A 114 -16.40 -3.29 -10.42
N VAL A 115 -16.64 -4.20 -11.38
CA VAL A 115 -16.91 -5.62 -11.07
C VAL A 115 -15.70 -6.26 -10.38
N GLY A 116 -14.48 -5.99 -10.88
CA GLY A 116 -13.25 -6.41 -10.22
C GLY A 116 -13.13 -5.85 -8.80
N GLU A 117 -13.55 -4.62 -8.58
CA GLU A 117 -13.61 -4.03 -7.25
C GLU A 117 -14.57 -4.78 -6.33
N LEU A 118 -15.82 -4.99 -6.75
CA LEU A 118 -16.82 -5.67 -5.91
C LEU A 118 -16.49 -7.14 -5.64
N VAL A 119 -15.97 -7.86 -6.63
CA VAL A 119 -15.76 -9.32 -6.54
C VAL A 119 -14.40 -9.67 -5.95
N PHE A 120 -13.37 -8.86 -6.19
CA PHE A 120 -12.02 -9.13 -5.72
C PHE A 120 -11.55 -8.14 -4.66
N GLN A 121 -11.59 -6.84 -4.93
CA GLN A 121 -10.99 -5.86 -4.02
C GLN A 121 -11.78 -5.72 -2.70
N LEU A 122 -13.10 -5.68 -2.76
CA LEU A 122 -13.98 -5.52 -1.60
C LEU A 122 -13.80 -6.64 -0.57
N PRO A 123 -13.80 -7.94 -0.93
CA PRO A 123 -13.40 -9.00 0.00
C PRO A 123 -12.01 -8.78 0.60
N VAL A 124 -11.04 -8.32 -0.21
CA VAL A 124 -9.68 -8.02 0.27
C VAL A 124 -9.66 -6.83 1.22
N PHE A 125 -10.58 -5.87 1.12
CA PHE A 125 -10.65 -4.76 2.09
C PHE A 125 -10.93 -5.27 3.51
N PHE A 126 -11.82 -6.25 3.65
CA PHE A 126 -12.07 -6.89 4.95
C PHE A 126 -10.84 -7.65 5.43
N VAL A 127 -10.15 -8.37 4.54
CA VAL A 127 -8.89 -9.06 4.87
C VAL A 127 -7.81 -8.05 5.29
N GLY A 128 -7.68 -6.92 4.60
CA GLY A 128 -6.74 -5.86 4.92
C GLY A 128 -7.04 -5.20 6.27
N ALA A 129 -8.30 -4.84 6.52
CA ALA A 129 -8.73 -4.29 7.80
C ALA A 129 -8.49 -5.27 8.97
N TRP A 130 -8.71 -6.56 8.74
CA TRP A 130 -8.42 -7.63 9.70
C TRP A 130 -6.91 -7.84 9.88
N ALA A 131 -6.13 -7.88 8.80
CA ALA A 131 -4.69 -8.13 8.85
C ALA A 131 -3.93 -6.99 9.53
N PHE A 132 -4.30 -5.73 9.25
CA PHE A 132 -3.68 -4.56 9.88
C PHE A 132 -4.22 -4.26 11.29
N ALA A 133 -5.23 -4.98 11.79
CA ALA A 133 -5.64 -4.92 13.19
C ALA A 133 -4.65 -5.63 14.13
N ASP A 134 -3.88 -6.59 13.61
CA ASP A 134 -2.78 -7.25 14.31
C ASP A 134 -1.71 -7.60 13.29
N VAL A 135 -0.64 -6.80 13.26
CA VAL A 135 0.44 -6.89 12.26
C VAL A 135 1.09 -8.27 12.19
N LYS A 136 1.00 -9.09 13.24
CA LYS A 136 1.47 -10.49 13.21
C LYS A 136 0.79 -11.30 12.12
N ARG A 137 -0.45 -10.95 11.73
CA ARG A 137 -1.20 -11.60 10.63
C ARG A 137 -0.54 -11.39 9.26
N LEU A 138 0.29 -10.37 9.10
CA LEU A 138 1.05 -10.13 7.87
C LEU A 138 2.22 -11.11 7.69
N SER A 139 2.57 -11.89 8.72
CA SER A 139 3.49 -13.02 8.58
C SER A 139 2.86 -14.21 7.85
N ILE A 140 1.52 -14.25 7.74
CA ILE A 140 0.80 -15.31 7.01
C ILE A 140 1.03 -15.10 5.51
N PRO A 141 1.71 -16.03 4.80
CA PRO A 141 2.17 -15.78 3.44
C PRO A 141 1.05 -15.46 2.45
N TRP A 142 -0.10 -16.13 2.54
CA TRP A 142 -1.21 -15.88 1.62
C TRP A 142 -1.87 -14.52 1.83
N VAL A 143 -1.99 -14.06 3.08
CA VAL A 143 -2.57 -12.74 3.42
C VAL A 143 -1.72 -11.65 2.81
N ARG A 144 -0.41 -11.76 3.03
CA ARG A 144 0.57 -10.82 2.54
C ARG A 144 0.61 -10.75 1.01
N THR A 145 0.68 -11.92 0.36
CA THR A 145 0.63 -12.00 -1.12
C THR A 145 -0.68 -11.43 -1.65
N LEU A 146 -1.83 -11.75 -1.04
CA LEU A 146 -3.13 -11.22 -1.45
C LEU A 146 -3.17 -9.69 -1.37
N LEU A 147 -2.63 -9.08 -0.32
CA LEU A 147 -2.57 -7.63 -0.17
C LEU A 147 -1.61 -6.97 -1.18
N MET A 148 -0.52 -7.64 -1.56
CA MET A 148 0.38 -7.17 -2.63
C MET A 148 -0.29 -7.25 -4.01
N VAL A 149 -1.00 -8.35 -4.30
CA VAL A 149 -1.77 -8.51 -5.55
C VAL A 149 -2.87 -7.46 -5.63
N TYR A 150 -3.61 -7.25 -4.53
CA TYR A 150 -4.58 -6.17 -4.42
C TYR A 150 -3.96 -4.81 -4.74
N GLY A 151 -2.85 -4.46 -4.07
CA GLY A 151 -2.23 -3.15 -4.23
C GLY A 151 -1.77 -2.89 -5.67
N ALA A 152 -1.18 -3.90 -6.32
CA ALA A 152 -0.76 -3.83 -7.72
C ALA A 152 -1.96 -3.77 -8.68
N HIS A 153 -3.00 -4.56 -8.44
CA HIS A 153 -4.20 -4.58 -9.27
C HIS A 153 -4.94 -3.23 -9.21
N THR A 154 -5.20 -2.69 -8.02
CA THR A 154 -5.85 -1.37 -7.87
C THR A 154 -5.02 -0.29 -8.55
N ALA A 155 -3.69 -0.25 -8.36
CA ALA A 155 -2.85 0.71 -9.09
C ALA A 155 -2.97 0.57 -10.63
N THR A 156 -3.17 -0.65 -11.13
CA THR A 156 -3.35 -0.91 -12.56
C THR A 156 -4.69 -0.40 -13.09
N THR A 157 -5.77 -0.46 -12.30
CA THR A 157 -7.08 0.06 -12.75
C THR A 157 -7.06 1.58 -12.95
N LEU A 158 -6.14 2.30 -12.28
CA LEU A 158 -5.97 3.74 -12.45
C LEU A 158 -5.23 4.14 -13.74
N ILE A 159 -4.52 3.21 -14.38
CA ILE A 159 -3.79 3.46 -15.64
C ILE A 159 -4.74 3.93 -16.76
N PRO A 160 -5.91 3.30 -17.01
CA PRO A 160 -6.88 3.83 -17.96
C PRO A 160 -7.71 5.01 -17.41
N ILE A 161 -7.97 5.06 -16.11
CA ILE A 161 -8.85 6.08 -15.50
C ILE A 161 -8.24 7.48 -15.56
N LEU A 162 -6.98 7.66 -15.15
CA LEU A 162 -6.38 9.00 -15.08
C LEU A 162 -6.25 9.66 -16.47
N PRO A 163 -5.75 8.97 -17.52
CA PRO A 163 -5.75 9.51 -18.87
C PRO A 163 -7.15 9.76 -19.42
N HIS A 164 -8.16 8.98 -19.03
CA HIS A 164 -9.55 9.23 -19.44
C HIS A 164 -10.01 10.64 -19.03
N PHE A 165 -9.73 11.06 -17.80
CA PHE A 165 -10.04 12.44 -17.37
C PHE A 165 -9.18 13.49 -18.08
N VAL A 166 -7.91 13.20 -18.38
CA VAL A 166 -7.03 14.11 -19.13
C VAL A 166 -7.49 14.27 -20.59
N ALA A 167 -8.07 13.25 -21.19
CA ALA A 167 -8.55 13.28 -22.57
C ALA A 167 -9.99 13.81 -22.70
N GLN A 168 -10.71 14.02 -21.60
CA GLN A 168 -12.14 14.35 -21.67
C GLN A 168 -12.38 15.85 -21.94
N ASP A 169 -12.91 16.20 -23.10
CA ASP A 169 -13.09 17.59 -23.52
C ASP A 169 -14.25 18.30 -22.79
N GLN A 170 -15.26 17.56 -22.33
CA GLN A 170 -16.41 18.18 -21.66
C GLN A 170 -16.12 18.59 -20.19
N LEU A 171 -14.97 18.22 -19.65
CA LEU A 171 -14.56 18.60 -18.29
C LEU A 171 -13.86 19.96 -18.28
N THR A 172 -14.38 20.86 -17.45
CA THR A 172 -13.65 22.09 -17.08
C THR A 172 -12.31 21.73 -16.42
N ALA A 173 -11.33 22.63 -16.50
CA ALA A 173 -10.03 22.40 -15.87
C ALA A 173 -10.15 22.13 -14.36
N ALA A 174 -11.08 22.82 -13.67
CA ALA A 174 -11.35 22.64 -12.25
C ALA A 174 -11.93 21.25 -11.93
N ASN A 175 -12.97 20.81 -12.66
CA ASN A 175 -13.57 19.48 -12.44
C ASN A 175 -12.55 18.38 -12.72
N ARG A 176 -11.78 18.52 -13.80
CA ARG A 176 -10.70 17.58 -14.15
C ARG A 176 -9.66 17.46 -13.04
N ALA A 177 -9.19 18.57 -12.49
CA ALA A 177 -8.22 18.57 -11.40
C ALA A 177 -8.77 17.91 -10.13
N ILE A 178 -10.04 18.19 -9.79
CA ILE A 178 -10.72 17.58 -8.64
C ILE A 178 -10.88 16.07 -8.83
N LEU A 179 -11.33 15.61 -10.00
CA LEU A 179 -11.46 14.18 -10.29
C LEU A 179 -10.10 13.48 -10.23
N ILE A 180 -9.06 14.03 -10.86
CA ILE A 180 -7.70 13.49 -10.73
C ILE A 180 -7.27 13.40 -9.26
N ALA A 181 -7.56 14.43 -8.46
CA ALA A 181 -7.25 14.44 -7.04
C ALA A 181 -8.07 13.42 -6.23
N PHE A 182 -9.32 13.13 -6.60
CA PHE A 182 -10.13 12.09 -5.98
C PHE A 182 -9.57 10.70 -6.25
N TYR A 183 -9.13 10.42 -7.48
CA TYR A 183 -8.65 9.09 -7.86
C TYR A 183 -7.17 8.86 -7.51
N LEU A 184 -6.35 9.90 -7.35
CA LEU A 184 -4.93 9.78 -7.03
C LEU A 184 -4.61 8.98 -5.75
N PRO A 185 -5.34 9.15 -4.62
CA PRO A 185 -5.14 8.35 -3.41
C PRO A 185 -5.27 6.85 -3.66
N PHE A 186 -6.15 6.44 -4.56
CA PHE A 186 -6.38 5.05 -4.96
C PHE A 186 -5.27 4.49 -5.86
N LEU A 187 -4.39 5.36 -6.40
CA LEU A 187 -3.13 4.94 -7.01
C LEU A 187 -2.01 4.90 -5.95
N ALA A 188 -1.86 5.99 -5.20
CA ALA A 188 -0.72 6.22 -4.32
C ALA A 188 -0.71 5.28 -3.11
N VAL A 189 -1.85 5.10 -2.44
CA VAL A 189 -1.92 4.28 -1.22
C VAL A 189 -1.75 2.79 -1.52
N PRO A 190 -2.41 2.21 -2.54
CA PRO A 190 -2.17 0.81 -2.93
C PRO A 190 -0.72 0.55 -3.37
N LEU A 191 -0.07 1.48 -4.07
CA LEU A 191 1.35 1.37 -4.40
C LEU A 191 2.24 1.46 -3.15
N ALA A 192 1.95 2.39 -2.24
CA ALA A 192 2.65 2.51 -0.97
C ALA A 192 2.49 1.24 -0.12
N LEU A 193 1.32 0.59 -0.14
CA LEU A 193 1.08 -0.69 0.51
C LEU A 193 2.00 -1.78 -0.05
N VAL A 194 2.10 -1.92 -1.38
CA VAL A 194 2.99 -2.90 -2.02
C VAL A 194 4.45 -2.67 -1.59
N LEU A 195 4.91 -1.41 -1.64
CA LEU A 195 6.29 -1.06 -1.27
C LEU A 195 6.55 -1.30 0.22
N TRP A 196 5.61 -0.91 1.08
CA TRP A 196 5.72 -1.12 2.52
C TRP A 196 5.75 -2.61 2.85
N LEU A 197 4.84 -3.40 2.28
CA LEU A 197 4.88 -4.85 2.43
C LEU A 197 6.24 -5.37 1.95
N ALA A 198 6.64 -5.11 0.71
CA ALA A 198 7.89 -5.63 0.12
C ALA A 198 9.12 -5.38 1.00
N ARG A 199 9.26 -4.18 1.57
CA ARG A 199 10.36 -3.82 2.48
C ARG A 199 10.32 -4.61 3.79
N ASN A 200 9.13 -4.84 4.35
CA ASN A 200 8.96 -5.56 5.61
C ASN A 200 8.95 -7.10 5.45
N SER A 201 9.07 -7.65 4.23
CA SER A 201 9.19 -9.11 4.02
C SER A 201 10.56 -9.67 4.43
N ALA A 202 11.63 -8.91 4.17
CA ALA A 202 13.00 -9.39 4.34
C ALA A 202 13.35 -9.69 5.81
N ALA A 203 12.68 -9.02 6.75
CA ALA A 203 12.87 -9.23 8.18
C ALA A 203 12.29 -10.55 8.70
N HIS A 204 11.19 -11.04 8.11
CA HIS A 204 10.51 -12.25 8.60
C HIS A 204 11.12 -13.55 8.05
N THR A 205 11.64 -13.55 6.83
CA THR A 205 12.32 -14.74 6.27
C THR A 205 13.61 -15.05 7.02
N ALA A 206 14.31 -14.03 7.53
CA ALA A 206 15.53 -14.20 8.31
C ALA A 206 15.29 -14.88 9.68
N LEU A 207 14.10 -14.73 10.27
CA LEU A 207 13.75 -15.33 11.56
C LEU A 207 13.37 -16.81 11.48
N HIS A 208 13.13 -17.34 10.28
CA HIS A 208 12.80 -18.75 10.05
C HIS A 208 13.95 -19.53 9.37
N ALA A 209 15.10 -18.86 9.14
CA ALA A 209 16.29 -19.46 8.55
C ALA A 209 17.33 -19.91 9.60
N GLU A 210 17.04 -19.72 10.90
CA GLU A 210 17.78 -20.26 12.06
C GLU A 210 16.96 -21.35 12.76
#